data_AF-A0A962XC39-F1
#
_entry.id   AF-A0A962XC39-F1
#
_cell.length_a   1.000
_cell.length_b   1.000
_cell.length_c   1.000
_cell.angle_alpha   90.00
_cell.angle_beta   90.00
_cell.angle_gamma   90.00
#
_symmetry.space_group_name_H-M   'P 1'
#
loop_
_entity.id
_entity.type
_entity.pdbx_description
1 polymer ?
#
loop_
_entity_poly.entity_id
_entity_poly.type
_entity_poly.pdbx_seq_one_letter_code
_entity_poly.pdbx_strand_id
1 'polypeptide(L)'
;MPTVIKDLFANDINRIIEEVIKVDQTDEQILDREFREYVVTPAIKKRFQEILEHYRMTLNQSHERIGVWVSGFFGAGKSSFAKYLG
;
A
#
# COMPACT_ATOMS: atom_id res chain seq x y z
N MET A 1 7.99 26.15 -27.71
CA MET A 1 8.50 26.66 -26.41
C MET A 1 9.38 25.60 -25.80
N PRO A 2 10.49 25.94 -25.13
CA PRO A 2 11.32 24.95 -24.44
C PRO A 2 10.55 24.34 -23.26
N THR A 3 10.68 23.02 -23.08
CA THR A 3 10.13 22.29 -21.93
C THR A 3 10.80 22.78 -20.65
N VAL A 4 10.04 23.15 -19.63
CA VAL A 4 10.59 23.45 -18.31
C VAL A 4 10.63 22.20 -17.45
N ILE A 5 11.64 22.05 -16.59
CA ILE A 5 11.90 20.82 -15.82
C ILE A 5 10.67 20.32 -15.05
N LYS A 6 9.86 21.24 -14.50
CA LYS A 6 8.62 20.90 -13.78
C LYS A 6 7.62 20.11 -14.64
N ASP A 7 7.61 20.32 -15.95
CA ASP A 7 6.67 19.68 -16.87
C ASP A 7 7.09 18.22 -17.19
N LEU A 8 8.28 17.80 -16.77
CA LEU A 8 8.76 16.43 -16.92
C LEU A 8 8.17 15.48 -15.88
N PHE A 9 7.64 16.01 -14.77
CA PHE A 9 7.15 15.19 -13.66
C PHE A 9 5.69 14.80 -13.87
N ALA A 10 5.36 13.55 -13.56
CA ALA A 10 3.99 13.04 -13.65
C ALA A 10 3.04 13.68 -12.61
N ASN A 11 3.58 14.12 -11.48
CA ASN A 11 2.84 14.69 -10.36
C ASN A 11 3.50 16.00 -9.89
N ASP A 12 2.75 16.84 -9.17
CA ASP A 12 3.27 18.06 -8.55
C ASP A 12 4.44 17.74 -7.61
N ILE A 13 5.57 18.43 -7.79
CA ILE A 13 6.77 18.26 -6.98
C ILE A 13 6.64 18.89 -5.59
N ASN A 14 5.65 19.75 -5.35
CA ASN A 14 5.42 20.40 -4.05
C ASN A 14 4.39 19.66 -3.17
N ARG A 15 3.87 18.51 -3.63
CA ARG A 15 2.91 17.72 -2.86
C ARG A 15 3.53 17.16 -1.59
N ILE A 16 2.71 17.00 -0.56
CA ILE A 16 3.13 16.41 0.72
C ILE A 16 3.19 14.90 0.57
N ILE A 17 4.32 14.31 0.96
CA ILE A 17 4.52 12.85 1.00
C ILE A 17 4.74 12.47 2.46
N GLU A 18 3.90 11.57 2.97
CA GLU A 18 4.05 11.03 4.32
C GLU A 18 5.28 10.13 4.40
N GLU A 19 6.25 10.50 5.23
CA GLU A 19 7.49 9.74 5.39
C GLU A 19 7.29 8.44 6.18
N VAL A 20 6.30 8.43 7.07
CA VAL A 20 6.05 7.34 8.01
C VAL A 20 4.59 6.92 7.95
N ILE A 21 4.38 5.67 7.55
CA ILE A 21 3.05 5.06 7.59
C ILE A 21 2.71 4.68 9.03
N LYS A 22 1.65 5.32 9.54
CA LYS A 22 1.02 4.99 10.82
C LYS A 22 -0.21 4.14 10.54
N VAL A 23 -0.25 2.93 11.11
CA VAL A 23 -1.32 1.95 10.86
C VAL A 23 -2.65 2.40 11.47
N ASP A 24 -2.60 3.15 12.58
CA ASP A 24 -3.74 3.71 13.31
C ASP A 24 -4.24 5.06 12.76
N GLN A 25 -3.58 5.62 11.74
CA GLN A 25 -4.01 6.86 11.08
C GLN A 25 -5.26 6.62 10.22
N THR A 26 -6.33 7.35 10.53
CA THR A 26 -7.66 7.21 9.91
C THR A 26 -8.19 8.51 9.29
N ASP A 27 -7.42 9.60 9.32
CA ASP A 27 -7.75 10.85 8.64
C ASP A 27 -7.89 10.63 7.13
N GLU A 28 -9.08 10.91 6.60
CA GLU A 28 -9.41 10.66 5.19
C GLU A 28 -8.52 11.42 4.21
N GLN A 29 -8.09 12.64 4.55
CA GLN A 29 -7.23 13.45 3.67
C GLN A 29 -5.81 12.90 3.63
N ILE A 30 -5.32 12.35 4.75
CA ILE A 30 -4.03 11.66 4.80
C ILE A 30 -4.11 10.34 4.03
N LEU A 31 -5.18 9.57 4.23
CA LEU A 31 -5.40 8.31 3.52
C LEU A 31 -5.50 8.51 2.00
N ASP A 32 -6.24 9.52 1.51
CA ASP A 32 -6.33 9.81 0.07
C ASP A 32 -4.94 10.13 -0.52
N ARG A 33 -4.13 10.93 0.17
CA ARG A 33 -2.75 11.22 -0.25
C ARG A 33 -1.89 9.96 -0.28
N GLU A 34 -1.92 9.18 0.80
CA GLU A 34 -1.23 7.89 0.92
C GLU A 34 -1.57 6.93 -0.22
N PHE A 35 -2.86 6.81 -0.60
CA PHE A 35 -3.31 5.95 -1.70
C PHE A 35 -2.86 6.45 -3.07
N ARG A 36 -2.83 7.78 -3.30
CA ARG A 36 -2.34 8.37 -4.56
C ARG A 36 -0.86 8.09 -4.79
N GLU A 37 -0.06 8.06 -3.71
CA GLU A 37 1.37 7.77 -3.80
C GLU A 37 1.67 6.26 -3.83
N TYR A 38 0.72 5.39 -3.48
CA TYR A 38 0.95 3.95 -3.41
C TYR A 38 0.88 3.29 -4.80
N VAL A 39 2.05 3.00 -5.36
CA VAL A 39 2.16 2.31 -6.66
C VAL A 39 1.99 0.79 -6.49
N VAL A 40 0.84 0.27 -6.93
CA VAL A 40 0.56 -1.17 -6.93
C VAL A 40 1.30 -1.86 -8.08
N THR A 41 2.39 -2.54 -7.74
CA THR A 41 3.13 -3.37 -8.70
C THR A 41 2.40 -4.71 -8.94
N PRO A 42 2.71 -5.42 -10.05
CA PRO A 42 2.16 -6.76 -10.28
C PRO A 42 2.45 -7.75 -9.14
N ALA A 43 3.61 -7.65 -8.50
CA ALA A 43 3.97 -8.48 -7.34
C ALA A 43 3.09 -8.18 -6.13
N ILE A 44 2.89 -6.88 -5.80
CA ILE A 44 2.01 -6.45 -4.71
C ILE A 44 0.59 -6.94 -4.94
N LYS A 45 0.05 -6.73 -6.15
CA LYS A 45 -1.28 -7.20 -6.55
C LYS A 45 -1.44 -8.71 -6.32
N LYS A 46 -0.47 -9.51 -6.77
CA LYS A 46 -0.49 -10.96 -6.60
C LYS A 46 -0.54 -11.36 -5.11
N ARG A 47 0.26 -10.70 -4.25
CA ARG A 47 0.27 -10.99 -2.80
C ARG A 47 -1.06 -10.64 -2.13
N PHE A 48 -1.66 -9.50 -2.48
CA PHE A 48 -3.02 -9.16 -1.99
C PHE A 48 -4.04 -10.23 -2.38
N GLN A 49 -4.02 -10.67 -3.65
CA GLN A 49 -4.94 -11.70 -4.14
C GLN A 49 -4.76 -13.04 -3.42
N GLU A 50 -3.52 -13.49 -3.22
CA GLU A 50 -3.22 -14.73 -2.47
C GLU A 50 -3.80 -14.67 -1.05
N ILE A 51 -3.57 -13.57 -0.33
CA ILE A 51 -4.05 -13.41 1.05
C ILE A 51 -5.58 -13.41 1.09
N LEU A 52 -6.23 -12.62 0.22
CA LEU A 52 -7.69 -12.53 0.19
C LEU A 52 -8.35 -13.86 -0.19
N GLU A 53 -7.74 -14.64 -1.08
CA GLU A 53 -8.24 -15.98 -1.42
C GLU A 53 -8.13 -16.94 -0.24
N HIS A 54 -6.99 -16.98 0.45
CA HIS A 54 -6.85 -17.77 1.68
C HIS A 54 -7.85 -17.33 2.75
N TYR A 55 -8.04 -16.02 2.94
CA TYR A 55 -9.03 -15.48 3.87
C TYR A 55 -10.45 -15.96 3.52
N ARG A 56 -10.83 -15.88 2.23
CA ARG A 56 -12.12 -16.36 1.72
C ARG A 56 -12.36 -17.85 1.99
N MET A 57 -11.33 -18.69 1.86
CA MET A 57 -11.46 -20.14 2.10
C MET A 57 -11.80 -20.46 3.56
N THR A 58 -11.38 -19.62 4.50
CA THR A 58 -11.61 -19.83 5.95
C THR A 58 -13.08 -19.70 6.34
N LEU A 59 -13.89 -19.03 5.53
CA LEU A 59 -15.34 -18.95 5.74
C LEU A 59 -16.04 -20.32 5.68
N ASN A 60 -15.43 -21.30 4.98
CA ASN A 60 -16.02 -22.63 4.77
C ASN A 60 -15.46 -23.71 5.70
N GLN A 61 -14.41 -23.43 6.48
CA GLN A 61 -13.73 -24.39 7.33
C GLN A 61 -13.22 -23.72 8.61
N SER A 62 -13.53 -24.28 9.79
CA SER A 62 -12.98 -23.77 11.06
C SER A 62 -11.45 -23.91 11.06
N HIS A 63 -10.74 -22.79 11.14
CA HIS A 63 -9.28 -22.73 11.19
C HIS A 63 -8.84 -22.01 12.46
N GLU A 64 -8.08 -22.69 13.31
CA GLU A 64 -7.71 -22.15 14.63
C GLU A 64 -6.61 -21.07 14.59
N ARG A 65 -5.89 -20.92 13.47
CA ARG A 65 -4.75 -19.98 13.36
C ARG A 65 -4.61 -19.42 11.94
N ILE A 66 -4.91 -18.13 11.76
CA ILE A 66 -4.63 -17.37 10.53
C ILE A 66 -3.66 -16.25 10.88
N GLY A 67 -2.55 -16.16 10.15
CA GLY A 67 -1.56 -15.10 10.32
C GLY A 67 -0.79 -14.88 9.02
N VAL A 68 -0.50 -13.61 8.72
CA VAL A 68 0.28 -13.21 7.54
C VAL A 68 1.61 -12.62 8.01
N TRP A 69 2.71 -13.11 7.46
CA TRP A 69 4.04 -12.56 7.71
C TRP A 69 4.50 -11.71 6.52
N VAL A 70 4.69 -10.41 6.74
CA VAL A 70 5.16 -9.46 5.72
C VAL A 70 6.65 -9.17 5.94
N SER A 71 7.51 -9.61 5.02
CA SER A 71 8.96 -9.43 5.10
C SER A 71 9.54 -8.73 3.86
N GLY A 72 10.76 -8.19 3.98
CA GLY A 72 11.42 -7.43 2.93
C GLY A 72 12.38 -6.34 3.46
N PHE A 73 13.16 -5.74 2.57
CA PHE A 73 14.16 -4.71 2.88
C PHE A 73 13.55 -3.42 3.47
N PHE A 74 14.39 -2.57 4.08
CA PHE A 74 14.00 -1.23 4.51
C PHE A 74 13.50 -0.41 3.30
N GLY A 75 12.45 0.39 3.49
CA GLY A 75 11.82 1.16 2.41
C GLY A 75 10.98 0.36 1.40
N ALA A 76 10.87 -0.97 1.54
CA ALA A 76 10.12 -1.81 0.59
C ALA A 76 8.58 -1.74 0.70
N GLY A 77 8.03 -0.80 1.48
CA GLY A 77 6.57 -0.62 1.59
C GLY A 77 5.83 -1.65 2.46
N LYS A 78 6.53 -2.37 3.36
CA LYS A 78 5.91 -3.41 4.23
C LYS A 78 4.76 -2.86 5.09
N SER A 79 4.96 -1.72 5.74
CA SER A 79 3.93 -1.10 6.60
C SER A 79 2.74 -0.61 5.79
N SER A 80 2.97 -0.01 4.61
CA SER A 80 1.91 0.37 3.67
C SER A 80 1.10 -0.85 3.24
N PHE A 81 1.78 -1.94 2.86
CA PHE A 81 1.14 -3.19 2.46
C PHE A 81 0.21 -3.73 3.56
N ALA A 82 0.70 -3.80 4.80
CA ALA A 82 -0.09 -4.25 5.93
C ALA A 82 -1.27 -3.31 6.22
N LYS A 83 -1.05 -1.99 6.25
CA LYS A 83 -2.10 -0.99 6.50
C LYS A 83 -3.25 -1.07 5.48
N TYR A 84 -2.93 -1.21 4.19
CA TYR A 84 -3.94 -1.24 3.13
C TYR A 84 -4.60 -2.61 2.93
N LEU A 85 -4.01 -3.68 3.49
CA LEU A 85 -4.65 -4.99 3.52
C LEU A 85 -5.89 -5.00 4.42
N GLY A 86 -5.82 -4.28 5.54
CA GLY A 86 -6.84 -4.29 6.59
C GLY A 86 -6.25 -4.63 7.95
#